data_AF-A0A832CLR4-F1
#
_entry.id   AF-A0A832CLR4-F1
#
_cell.length_a   1.000
_cell.length_b   1.000
_cell.length_c   1.000
_cell.angle_alpha   90.00
_cell.angle_beta   90.00
_cell.angle_gamma   90.00
#
_symmetry.space_group_name_H-M   'P 1'
#
loop_
_entity.id
_entity.type
_entity.pdbx_description
1 polymer ?
#
loop_
_entity_poly.entity_id
_entity_poly.type
_entity_poly.pdbx_seq_one_letter_code
_entity_poly.pdbx_strand_id
1 'polypeptide(L)'
;MELKSCKKQYMKDTHRAIPPEDTLKIVKEKLDICGITRVADITDLDRLGIPVFSAVRPDASVGSVSVYNGKGVSKTEAEVSAIMEG
;
A
#
# COMPACT_ATOMS: atom_id res chain seq x y z
N MET A 1 17.24 -3.13 -18.28
CA MET A 1 16.47 -2.04 -17.65
C MET A 1 17.44 -0.90 -17.41
N GLU A 2 17.23 0.26 -18.04
CA GLU A 2 18.12 1.42 -17.89
C GLU A 2 17.56 2.34 -16.79
N LEU A 3 18.32 2.54 -15.71
CA LEU A 3 17.90 3.38 -14.60
C LEU A 3 18.16 4.85 -14.95
N LYS A 4 17.12 5.69 -14.83
CA LYS A 4 17.22 7.13 -15.05
C LYS A 4 17.23 7.86 -13.70
N SER A 5 17.97 8.97 -13.66
CA SER A 5 17.94 9.87 -12.50
C SER A 5 16.51 10.37 -12.27
N CYS A 6 16.02 10.26 -11.03
CA CYS A 6 14.72 10.78 -10.62
C CYS A 6 14.88 11.66 -9.38
N LYS A 7 14.18 12.81 -9.37
CA LYS A 7 14.15 13.69 -8.20
C LYS A 7 13.14 13.14 -7.20
N LYS A 8 13.50 13.13 -5.92
CA LYS A 8 12.56 12.84 -4.83
C LYS A 8 11.65 14.04 -4.65
N GLN A 9 10.37 13.91 -4.98
CA GLN A 9 9.38 14.98 -4.80
C GLN A 9 8.68 14.88 -3.44
N TYR A 10 8.70 13.69 -2.81
CA TYR A 10 8.14 13.47 -1.48
C TYR A 10 9.24 13.00 -0.53
N MET A 11 9.47 13.79 0.54
CA MET A 11 10.53 13.57 1.54
C MET A 11 10.07 13.87 2.97
N LYS A 12 8.76 14.01 3.20
CA LYS A 12 8.21 14.38 4.51
C LYS A 12 8.38 13.24 5.50
N ASP A 13 7.69 12.13 5.24
CA ASP A 13 7.70 10.93 6.09
C ASP A 13 8.35 9.73 5.39
N THR A 14 8.31 9.71 4.05
CA THR A 14 8.98 8.72 3.21
C THR A 14 9.75 9.39 2.08
N HIS A 15 10.70 8.66 1.48
CA HIS A 15 11.47 9.14 0.33
C HIS A 15 10.93 8.51 -0.97
N ARG A 16 10.18 9.29 -1.76
CA ARG A 16 9.53 8.85 -3.00
C ARG A 16 9.67 9.88 -4.12
N ALA A 17 9.61 9.41 -5.36
CA ALA A 17 9.69 10.25 -6.56
C ALA A 17 8.39 11.02 -6.85
N ILE A 18 7.26 10.50 -6.37
CA ILE A 18 5.92 11.10 -6.48
C ILE A 18 5.21 11.06 -5.12
N PRO A 19 4.19 11.90 -4.89
CA PRO A 19 3.38 11.88 -3.68
C PRO A 19 2.61 10.56 -3.49
N PRO A 20 2.28 10.18 -2.24
CA PRO A 20 1.52 8.97 -1.95
C PRO A 20 0.12 8.99 -2.57
N GLU A 21 -0.52 10.15 -2.71
CA GLU A 21 -1.85 10.30 -3.32
C GLU A 21 -1.85 9.89 -4.80
N ASP A 22 -0.81 10.29 -5.53
CA ASP A 22 -0.66 9.93 -6.95
C ASP A 22 -0.26 8.47 -7.11
N THR A 23 0.58 7.97 -6.21
CA THR A 23 0.88 6.54 -6.14
C THR A 23 -0.40 5.73 -5.91
N LEU A 24 -1.26 6.17 -4.99
CA LEU A 24 -2.51 5.49 -4.65
C LEU A 24 -3.43 5.35 -5.86
N LYS A 25 -3.57 6.39 -6.67
CA LYS A 25 -4.36 6.34 -7.93
C LYS A 25 -3.83 5.26 -8.86
N ILE A 26 -2.50 5.23 -9.08
CA ILE A 26 -1.84 4.28 -9.99
C ILE A 26 -2.00 2.84 -9.51
N VAL A 27 -1.85 2.59 -8.20
CA VAL A 27 -1.88 1.22 -7.66
C VAL A 27 -3.30 0.68 -7.55
N LYS A 28 -4.30 1.55 -7.33
CA LYS A 28 -5.71 1.15 -7.31
C LYS A 28 -6.17 0.54 -8.63
N GLU A 29 -5.63 1.01 -9.75
CA GLU A 29 -5.91 0.45 -11.08
C GLU A 29 -5.28 -0.94 -11.30
N LYS A 30 -4.39 -1.39 -10.41
CA LYS A 30 -3.63 -2.64 -10.54
C LYS A 30 -4.05 -3.73 -9.53
N LEU A 31 -5.01 -3.45 -8.66
CA LEU A 31 -5.43 -4.38 -7.60
C LEU A 31 -5.86 -5.74 -8.15
N ASP A 32 -6.65 -5.73 -9.22
CA ASP A 32 -7.17 -6.94 -9.87
C ASP A 32 -6.05 -7.82 -10.43
N ILE A 33 -5.06 -7.20 -11.09
CA ILE A 33 -3.89 -7.89 -11.64
C ILE A 33 -3.03 -8.50 -10.53
N CYS A 34 -2.95 -7.85 -9.36
CA CYS A 34 -2.27 -8.38 -8.18
C CYS A 34 -3.12 -9.42 -7.42
N GLY A 35 -4.39 -9.62 -7.76
CA GLY A 35 -5.31 -10.49 -7.03
C GLY A 35 -5.73 -9.96 -5.65
N ILE A 36 -5.56 -8.65 -5.41
CA ILE A 36 -5.99 -8.02 -4.16
C ILE A 36 -7.49 -7.71 -4.28
N THR A 37 -8.29 -8.38 -3.46
CA THR A 37 -9.76 -8.25 -3.50
C THR A 37 -10.31 -7.31 -2.43
N ARG A 38 -9.54 -7.07 -1.37
CA ARG A 38 -9.94 -6.18 -0.27
C ARG A 38 -8.75 -5.43 0.30
N VAL A 39 -8.93 -4.14 0.53
CA VAL A 39 -8.02 -3.29 1.28
C VAL A 39 -8.83 -2.64 2.40
N ALA A 40 -8.46 -2.87 3.66
CA ALA A 40 -9.23 -2.44 4.82
C ALA A 40 -8.38 -1.59 5.76
N ASP A 41 -8.95 -0.49 6.25
CA ASP A 41 -8.40 0.29 7.36
C ASP A 41 -8.63 -0.48 8.66
N ILE A 42 -7.54 -0.83 9.36
CA ILE A 42 -7.57 -1.55 10.64
C ILE A 42 -7.00 -0.71 11.79
N THR A 43 -6.84 0.60 11.58
CA THR A 43 -6.28 1.54 12.55
C THR A 43 -6.96 1.43 13.92
N ASP A 44 -8.29 1.30 13.91
CA ASP A 44 -9.11 1.32 15.14
C ASP A 44 -9.19 -0.05 15.86
N LEU A 45 -8.48 -1.07 15.36
CA LEU A 45 -8.33 -2.34 16.08
C LEU A 45 -7.31 -2.26 17.22
N ASP A 46 -6.50 -1.19 17.25
CA ASP A 46 -5.54 -0.92 18.32
C ASP A 46 -5.78 0.47 18.94
N ARG A 47 -5.22 0.69 20.13
CA ARG A 47 -5.32 1.93 20.91
C ARG A 47 -4.33 3.02 20.49
N LEU A 48 -3.33 2.71 19.66
CA LEU A 48 -2.26 3.64 19.31
C LEU A 48 -2.68 4.69 18.28
N GLY A 49 -3.73 4.43 17.49
CA GLY A 49 -4.21 5.34 16.45
C GLY A 49 -3.23 5.56 15.29
N ILE A 50 -2.23 4.68 15.13
CA ILE A 50 -1.30 4.72 14.00
C ILE A 50 -2.00 4.13 12.77
N PRO A 51 -2.01 4.82 11.61
CA PRO A 51 -2.65 4.30 10.41
C PRO A 51 -2.06 2.96 9.94
N VAL A 52 -2.91 1.93 9.91
CA VAL A 52 -2.56 0.59 9.43
C VAL A 52 -3.66 0.07 8.50
N PHE A 53 -3.26 -0.46 7.35
CA PHE A 53 -4.16 -1.04 6.35
C PHE A 53 -3.77 -2.49 6.05
N SER A 54 -4.77 -3.29 5.70
CA SER A 54 -4.59 -4.70 5.39
C SER A 54 -5.09 -5.02 3.97
N ALA A 55 -4.21 -5.55 3.11
CA ALA A 55 -4.50 -5.98 1.75
C ALA A 55 -4.65 -7.50 1.70
N VAL A 56 -5.80 -7.98 1.23
CA VAL A 56 -6.16 -9.40 1.20
C VAL A 56 -6.08 -9.94 -0.22
N ARG A 57 -5.27 -10.98 -0.38
CA ARG A 57 -5.05 -11.71 -1.63
C ARG A 57 -5.45 -13.19 -1.46
N PRO A 58 -6.71 -13.54 -1.75
CA PRO A 58 -7.24 -14.88 -1.52
C PRO A 58 -6.74 -15.92 -2.53
N ASP A 59 -6.22 -15.50 -3.69
CA ASP A 59 -5.73 -16.43 -4.72
C ASP A 59 -4.19 -16.47 -4.79
N ALA A 60 -3.53 -16.26 -3.64
CA ALA A 60 -2.06 -16.29 -3.58
C ALA A 60 -1.50 -17.71 -3.83
N SER A 61 -2.19 -18.74 -3.34
CA SER A 61 -1.98 -20.14 -3.72
C SER A 61 -3.26 -20.94 -3.51
N VAL A 62 -3.34 -22.14 -4.11
CA VAL A 62 -4.55 -22.98 -4.03
C VAL A 62 -4.91 -23.27 -2.58
N GLY A 63 -6.05 -22.72 -2.12
CA GLY A 63 -6.58 -22.92 -0.78
C GLY A 63 -5.92 -22.07 0.33
N SER A 64 -5.13 -21.05 -0.01
CA SER A 64 -4.55 -20.12 0.98
C SER A 64 -5.18 -18.73 0.90
N VAL A 65 -4.96 -17.92 1.93
CA VAL A 65 -5.26 -16.48 1.88
C VAL A 65 -4.04 -15.74 2.40
N SER A 66 -3.44 -14.90 1.56
CA SER A 66 -2.35 -14.01 1.98
C SER A 66 -2.91 -12.66 2.41
N VAL A 67 -2.39 -12.13 3.51
CA VAL A 67 -2.77 -10.82 4.04
C VAL A 67 -1.50 -10.02 4.31
N TYR A 68 -1.41 -8.84 3.69
CA TYR A 68 -0.26 -7.94 3.76
C TYR A 68 -0.65 -6.67 4.49
N ASN A 69 0.22 -6.17 5.37
CA ASN A 69 -0.12 -5.04 6.24
C ASN A 69 0.77 -3.83 5.92
N GLY A 70 0.13 -2.74 5.55
CA GLY A 70 0.75 -1.45 5.29
C GLY A 70 0.63 -0.50 6.46
N LYS A 71 1.61 0.37 6.60
CA LYS A 71 1.70 1.38 7.67
C LYS A 71 2.17 2.70 7.09
N GLY A 72 1.80 3.80 7.73
CA GLY A 72 2.17 5.14 7.29
C GLY A 72 1.85 6.18 8.34
N VAL A 73 2.41 7.37 8.18
CA VAL A 73 2.09 8.51 9.06
C VAL A 73 0.70 9.05 8.71
N SER A 74 0.31 8.96 7.44
CA SER A 74 -1.06 9.20 6.95
C SER A 74 -1.78 7.93 6.54
N LYS A 75 -3.12 7.97 6.51
CA LYS A 75 -3.95 6.86 5.99
C LYS A 75 -3.60 6.52 4.54
N THR A 76 -3.34 7.52 3.70
CA THR A 76 -2.94 7.33 2.30
C THR A 76 -1.63 6.58 2.17
N GLU A 77 -0.62 6.92 2.96
CA GLU A 77 0.66 6.20 2.96
C GLU A 77 0.51 4.75 3.44
N ALA A 78 -0.30 4.52 4.47
CA ALA A 78 -0.56 3.18 4.99
C ALA A 78 -1.28 2.31 3.95
N GLU A 79 -2.29 2.86 3.27
CA GLU A 79 -3.02 2.18 2.20
C GLU A 79 -2.08 1.84 1.02
N VAL A 80 -1.28 2.81 0.54
CA VAL A 80 -0.28 2.56 -0.51
C VAL A 80 0.72 1.48 -0.07
N SER A 81 1.18 1.53 1.19
CA SER A 81 2.11 0.54 1.72
C SER A 81 1.51 -0.87 1.70
N ALA A 82 0.22 -1.03 1.99
CA ALA A 82 -0.43 -2.34 2.02
C ALA A 82 -0.58 -2.89 0.60
N ILE A 83 -1.02 -2.04 -0.33
CA ILE A 83 -1.23 -2.41 -1.73
C ILE A 83 0.08 -2.75 -2.43
N MET A 84 1.15 -1.98 -2.19
CA MET A 84 2.45 -2.21 -2.85
C MET A 84 3.18 -3.45 -2.32
N GLU A 85 2.81 -3.96 -1.15
CA GLU A 85 3.39 -5.18 -0.56
C GLU A 85 2.69 -6.45 -1.04
N GLY A 86 1.36 -6.40 -1.25
CA GLY A 86 0.54 -7.56 -1.65
C GLY A 86 0.55 -7.88 -3.14
#